data_AF-A0A7V4YYP8-F1
#
_entry.id   AF-A0A7V4YYP8-F1
#
_cell.length_a   1.000
_cell.length_b   1.000
_cell.length_c   1.000
_cell.angle_alpha   90.00
_cell.angle_beta   90.00
_cell.angle_gamma   90.00
#
_symmetry.space_group_name_H-M   'P 1'
#
loop_
_entity.id
_entity.type
_entity.pdbx_description
1 polymer ?
#
loop_
_entity_poly.entity_id
_entity_poly.type
_entity_poly.pdbx_seq_one_letter_code
_entity_poly.pdbx_strand_id
1 'polypeptide(L)'
;MREQFPLPGSNYLGGMSDGWEYRSVFAGAKLAYTYEMVKQFLREEGYGDIPLPETADELKLFKRPRGKQLQLFKESGYIHNPIKIFFPDNPRQRNALILCVYNEQAPNHLLRFHGVVRPV
;
A
#
# COMPACT_ATOMS: atom_id res chain seq x y z
N MET A 1 3.65 -12.88 -5.28
CA MET A 1 2.53 -12.06 -5.80
C MET A 1 2.87 -11.38 -7.11
N ARG A 2 4.11 -10.86 -7.26
CA ARG A 2 4.53 -10.15 -8.48
C ARG A 2 4.47 -11.02 -9.75
N GLU A 3 4.81 -12.30 -9.62
CA GLU A 3 4.72 -13.28 -10.72
C GLU A 3 3.31 -13.84 -10.88
N GLN A 4 2.67 -14.18 -9.75
CA GLN A 4 1.32 -14.74 -9.71
C GLN A 4 0.45 -13.89 -8.78
N PHE A 5 -0.31 -12.96 -9.37
CA PHE A 5 -1.21 -12.08 -8.64
C PHE A 5 -2.47 -12.86 -8.20
N PRO A 6 -3.05 -12.59 -7.01
CA PRO A 6 -4.17 -13.39 -6.51
C PRO A 6 -5.42 -13.15 -7.36
N LEU A 7 -6.19 -14.21 -7.58
CA LEU A 7 -7.37 -14.19 -8.44
C LEU A 7 -8.43 -13.19 -7.95
N PRO A 8 -9.28 -12.64 -8.85
CA PRO A 8 -10.40 -11.81 -8.45
C PRO A 8 -11.32 -12.50 -7.44
N GLY A 9 -11.71 -11.78 -6.39
CA GLY A 9 -12.57 -12.28 -5.32
C GLY A 9 -11.87 -13.25 -4.35
N SER A 10 -10.57 -13.50 -4.52
CA SER A 10 -9.84 -14.41 -3.63
C SER A 10 -9.36 -13.70 -2.37
N ASN A 11 -9.29 -14.46 -1.27
CA ASN A 11 -8.56 -14.09 -0.08
C ASN A 11 -7.16 -14.72 -0.14
N TYR A 12 -6.13 -13.92 0.11
CA TYR A 12 -4.73 -14.36 0.11
C TYR A 12 -4.04 -13.76 1.33
N LEU A 13 -3.48 -14.60 2.21
CA LEU A 13 -2.76 -14.17 3.42
C LEU A 13 -3.48 -13.06 4.24
N GLY A 14 -4.80 -13.15 4.36
CA GLY A 14 -5.62 -12.20 5.12
C GLY A 14 -5.97 -10.91 4.38
N GLY A 15 -5.51 -10.71 3.15
CA GLY A 15 -5.96 -9.66 2.24
C GLY A 15 -6.97 -10.17 1.20
N MET A 16 -7.61 -9.23 0.52
CA MET A 16 -8.58 -9.48 -0.54
C MET A 16 -8.05 -8.95 -1.87
N SER A 17 -8.23 -9.71 -2.96
CA SER A 17 -7.90 -9.28 -4.31
C SER A 17 -9.16 -9.08 -5.15
N ASP A 18 -9.23 -7.99 -5.91
CA ASP A 18 -10.23 -7.81 -6.98
C ASP A 18 -9.68 -8.19 -8.38
N GLY A 19 -8.45 -8.71 -8.43
CA GLY A 19 -7.70 -9.02 -9.66
C GLY A 19 -6.77 -7.91 -10.14
N TRP A 20 -7.00 -6.67 -9.69
CA TRP A 20 -6.21 -5.49 -10.03
C TRP A 20 -5.49 -4.91 -8.82
N GLU A 21 -6.13 -4.91 -7.67
CA GLU A 21 -5.64 -4.47 -6.38
C GLU A 21 -5.77 -5.64 -5.39
N TYR A 22 -4.66 -5.94 -4.71
CA TYR A 22 -4.65 -6.72 -3.49
C TYR A 22 -4.56 -5.76 -2.31
N ARG A 23 -5.49 -5.88 -1.36
CA ARG A 23 -5.57 -5.00 -0.20
C ARG A 23 -5.56 -5.81 1.10
N SER A 24 -4.67 -5.46 2.02
CA SER A 24 -4.56 -6.11 3.33
C SER A 24 -4.29 -5.12 4.46
N VAL A 25 -4.63 -5.51 5.69
CA VAL A 25 -4.43 -4.71 6.90
C VAL A 25 -3.42 -5.42 7.80
N PHE A 26 -2.33 -4.72 8.09
CA PHE A 26 -1.31 -5.16 9.05
C PHE A 26 -1.55 -4.41 10.36
N ALA A 27 -1.54 -5.13 11.49
CA ALA A 27 -1.69 -4.52 12.81
C ALA A 27 -0.80 -5.22 13.83
N GLY A 28 -0.03 -4.43 14.58
CA GLY A 28 0.84 -4.90 15.65
C GLY A 28 0.85 -3.96 16.86
N ALA A 29 1.64 -4.33 17.87
CA ALA A 29 1.71 -3.57 19.13
C ALA A 29 2.30 -2.16 18.98
N LYS A 30 3.17 -1.95 17.98
CA LYS A 30 3.79 -0.66 17.65
C LYS A 30 3.84 -0.51 16.13
N LEU A 31 3.69 0.72 15.64
CA LEU A 31 3.80 1.02 14.21
C LEU A 31 5.11 0.49 13.59
N ALA A 32 6.23 0.57 14.31
CA ALA A 32 7.52 0.06 13.81
C ALA A 32 7.46 -1.44 13.47
N TYR A 33 6.88 -2.25 14.35
CA TYR A 33 6.69 -3.68 14.07
C TYR A 33 5.72 -3.92 12.93
N THR A 34 4.63 -3.17 12.87
CA THR A 34 3.69 -3.23 11.74
C THR A 34 4.37 -2.92 10.42
N TYR A 35 5.27 -1.93 10.41
CA TYR A 35 5.98 -1.56 9.21
C TYR A 35 7.02 -2.60 8.79
N GLU A 36 7.73 -3.22 9.74
CA GLU A 36 8.59 -4.37 9.43
C GLU A 36 7.81 -5.55 8.83
N MET A 37 6.59 -5.83 9.32
CA MET A 37 5.73 -6.85 8.72
C MET A 37 5.38 -6.53 7.27
N VAL A 38 5.06 -5.26 6.96
CA VAL A 38 4.79 -4.81 5.59
C VAL A 38 6.04 -4.95 4.71
N LYS A 39 7.22 -4.52 5.17
CA LYS A 39 8.48 -4.66 4.43
C LYS A 39 8.82 -6.14 4.17
N GLN A 40 8.63 -6.99 5.17
CA GLN A 40 8.87 -8.43 5.04
C GLN A 40 7.95 -9.05 4.00
N PHE A 41 6.64 -8.77 4.08
CA PHE A 41 5.66 -9.23 3.11
C PHE A 41 6.03 -8.78 1.69
N LEU A 42 6.38 -7.51 1.50
CA LEU A 42 6.79 -7.00 0.18
C LEU A 42 8.02 -7.73 -0.36
N ARG A 43 9.04 -7.98 0.46
CA ARG A 43 10.22 -8.75 0.04
C ARG A 43 9.87 -10.17 -0.38
N GLU A 44 9.09 -10.88 0.43
CA GLU A 44 8.66 -12.26 0.16
C GLU A 44 7.82 -12.37 -1.10
N GLU A 45 7.01 -11.35 -1.40
CA GLU A 45 6.09 -11.35 -2.54
C GLU A 45 6.72 -10.86 -3.86
N GLY A 46 8.01 -10.50 -3.84
CA GLY A 46 8.81 -10.11 -5.02
C GLY A 46 8.99 -8.59 -5.21
N TYR A 47 8.67 -7.79 -4.20
CA TYR A 47 8.71 -6.33 -4.22
C TYR A 47 9.81 -5.73 -3.33
N GLY A 48 10.88 -6.49 -3.07
CA GLY A 48 11.98 -6.05 -2.22
C GLY A 48 12.86 -4.94 -2.81
N ASP A 49 12.75 -4.70 -4.12
CA ASP A 49 13.43 -3.67 -4.89
C ASP A 49 12.69 -2.31 -4.90
N ILE A 50 11.44 -2.28 -4.41
CA ILE A 50 10.67 -1.03 -4.31
C ILE A 50 11.35 -0.11 -3.28
N PRO A 51 11.61 1.16 -3.62
CA PRO A 51 12.08 2.12 -2.63
C PRO A 51 11.00 2.34 -1.57
N LEU A 52 11.40 2.29 -0.30
CA LEU A 52 10.53 2.47 0.85
C LEU A 52 11.19 3.47 1.81
N PRO A 53 10.41 4.22 2.60
CA PRO A 53 10.94 4.92 3.77
C PRO A 53 11.77 3.96 4.64
N GLU A 54 12.94 4.41 5.11
CA GLU A 54 13.86 3.50 5.80
C GLU A 54 13.26 3.02 7.13
N THR A 55 12.57 3.94 7.81
CA THR A 55 12.02 3.74 9.14
C THR A 55 10.52 4.07 9.22
N ALA A 56 9.86 3.55 10.25
CA ALA A 56 8.47 3.91 10.52
C ALA A 56 8.29 5.40 10.88
N ASP A 57 9.33 6.08 11.36
CA ASP A 57 9.26 7.52 11.63
C ASP A 57 9.34 8.34 10.34
N GLU A 58 10.12 7.92 9.35
CA GLU A 58 10.06 8.50 8.01
C GLU A 58 8.69 8.25 7.36
N LEU A 59 8.16 7.03 7.46
CA LEU A 59 6.83 6.69 6.95
C LEU A 59 5.75 7.61 7.53
N LYS A 60 5.82 7.96 8.83
CA LYS A 60 4.87 8.89 9.47
C LYS A 60 4.87 10.28 8.83
N LEU A 61 5.97 10.73 8.22
CA LEU A 61 6.02 12.02 7.53
C LEU A 61 5.01 12.08 6.36
N PHE A 62 4.66 10.92 5.79
CA PHE A 62 3.66 10.79 4.74
C PHE A 62 2.21 10.78 5.26
N LYS A 63 1.98 10.59 6.56
CA LYS A 63 0.63 10.61 7.15
C LYS A 63 -0.03 11.99 7.05
N ARG A 64 0.76 13.03 7.30
CA ARG A 64 0.34 14.44 7.28
C ARG A 64 1.48 15.26 6.72
N PRO A 65 1.67 15.23 5.39
CA PRO A 65 2.81 15.87 4.77
C PRO A 65 2.77 17.38 4.99
N ARG A 66 3.93 17.96 5.32
CA ARG A 66 4.09 19.41 5.45
C ARG A 66 4.33 20.11 4.11
N GLY A 67 4.85 19.39 3.13
CA GLY A 67 5.15 19.92 1.79
C GLY A 67 3.90 20.10 0.94
N LYS A 68 3.85 21.19 0.15
CA LYS A 68 2.71 21.56 -0.70
C LYS A 68 2.34 20.48 -1.71
N GLN A 69 3.33 19.80 -2.31
CA GLN A 69 3.11 18.80 -3.35
C GLN A 69 2.22 17.65 -2.87
N LEU A 70 2.55 17.04 -1.73
CA LEU A 70 1.80 15.90 -1.21
C LEU A 70 0.43 16.29 -0.63
N GLN A 71 0.28 17.54 -0.16
CA GLN A 71 -1.02 18.04 0.31
C GLN A 71 -2.08 18.13 -0.80
N LEU A 72 -1.66 18.30 -2.07
CA LEU A 72 -2.59 18.36 -3.21
C LEU A 72 -3.38 17.05 -3.38
N PHE A 73 -2.78 15.91 -3.04
CA PHE A 73 -3.38 14.59 -3.24
C PHE A 73 -4.27 14.16 -2.08
N LYS A 74 -4.22 14.84 -0.93
CA LYS A 74 -4.97 14.51 0.30
C LYS A 74 -4.84 13.05 0.77
N GLU A 75 -3.83 12.33 0.30
CA GLU A 75 -3.58 10.94 0.66
C GLU A 75 -2.82 10.86 2.00
N SER A 76 -3.29 10.00 2.90
CA SER A 76 -2.68 9.74 4.21
C SER A 76 -1.83 8.48 4.13
N GLY A 77 -0.68 8.57 3.46
CA GLY A 77 0.15 7.40 3.21
C GLY A 77 1.31 7.60 2.23
N TYR A 78 2.16 6.57 2.16
CA TYR A 78 3.25 6.48 1.21
C TYR A 78 2.78 5.80 -0.08
N ILE A 79 3.16 6.36 -1.23
CA ILE A 79 2.69 5.92 -2.54
C ILE A 79 3.88 5.81 -3.47
N HIS A 80 4.09 4.61 -3.98
CA HIS A 80 5.12 4.33 -4.96
C HIS A 80 4.69 3.13 -5.80
N ASN A 81 4.49 3.33 -7.10
CA ASN A 81 4.04 2.27 -7.99
C ASN A 81 4.93 1.01 -7.88
N PRO A 82 4.39 -0.22 -7.66
CA PRO A 82 2.97 -0.61 -7.64
C PRO A 82 2.26 -0.68 -6.29
N ILE A 83 2.80 -0.07 -5.23
CA ILE A 83 2.23 -0.16 -3.88
C ILE A 83 1.69 1.17 -3.35
N LYS A 84 0.79 1.06 -2.37
CA LYS A 84 0.41 2.15 -1.48
C LYS A 84 0.36 1.64 -0.05
N ILE A 85 0.87 2.44 0.90
CA ILE A 85 0.84 2.15 2.33
C ILE A 85 0.09 3.28 3.02
N PHE A 86 -1.13 3.01 3.46
CA PHE A 86 -1.99 4.00 4.10
C PHE A 86 -2.07 3.84 5.61
N PHE A 87 -2.26 4.97 6.29
CA PHE A 87 -2.66 4.99 7.68
C PHE A 87 -4.19 4.95 7.77
N PRO A 88 -4.79 4.08 8.60
CA PRO A 88 -6.23 4.11 8.84
C PRO A 88 -6.64 5.40 9.55
N ASP A 89 -7.83 5.90 9.22
CA ASP A 89 -8.38 7.13 9.81
C ASP A 89 -8.83 6.92 11.26
N ASN A 90 -9.15 5.69 11.66
CA ASN A 90 -9.62 5.36 12.99
C ASN A 90 -8.48 5.45 14.04
N PRO A 91 -8.57 6.32 15.06
CA PRO A 91 -7.54 6.47 16.09
C PRO A 91 -7.26 5.18 16.88
N ARG A 92 -8.23 4.28 17.00
CA ARG A 92 -8.05 2.97 17.67
C ARG A 92 -7.09 2.05 16.89
N GLN A 93 -6.86 2.33 15.61
CA GLN A 93 -5.97 1.59 14.72
C GLN A 93 -4.66 2.34 14.46
N ARG A 94 -4.21 3.20 15.39
CA ARG A 94 -3.01 4.05 15.22
C ARG A 94 -1.71 3.32 14.85
N ASN A 95 -1.61 2.04 15.15
CA ASN A 95 -0.45 1.19 14.86
C ASN A 95 -0.67 0.28 13.64
N ALA A 96 -1.83 0.33 13.00
CA ALA A 96 -2.13 -0.47 11.82
C ALA A 96 -1.72 0.28 10.54
N LEU A 97 -1.48 -0.49 9.49
CA LEU A 97 -1.19 -0.02 8.14
C LEU A 97 -2.07 -0.79 7.16
N ILE A 98 -2.56 -0.11 6.14
CA ILE A 98 -3.26 -0.73 5.02
C ILE A 98 -2.27 -0.79 3.86
N LEU A 99 -1.96 -1.99 3.40
CA LEU A 99 -1.15 -2.21 2.22
C LEU A 99 -2.06 -2.48 1.02
N CYS A 100 -1.88 -1.70 -0.04
CA CYS A 100 -2.43 -1.96 -1.36
C CYS A 100 -1.28 -2.30 -2.30
N VAL A 101 -1.41 -3.41 -3.03
CA VAL A 101 -0.48 -3.82 -4.10
C VAL A 101 -1.29 -3.89 -5.38
N TYR A 102 -0.82 -3.25 -6.44
CA TYR A 102 -1.50 -3.23 -7.73
C TYR A 102 -0.82 -4.18 -8.71
N ASN A 103 -1.62 -4.90 -9.49
CA ASN A 103 -1.15 -5.89 -10.46
C ASN A 103 -0.48 -5.21 -11.67
N GLU A 104 0.85 -5.19 -11.70
CA GLU A 104 1.64 -4.58 -12.79
C GLU A 104 1.34 -5.18 -14.17
N GLN A 105 0.86 -6.43 -14.22
CA GLN A 105 0.53 -7.13 -15.46
C GLN A 105 -0.88 -6.79 -15.97
N ALA A 106 -1.68 -6.05 -15.17
CA ALA A 106 -3.03 -5.69 -15.54
C ALA A 106 -3.06 -4.63 -16.66
N PRO A 107 -3.98 -4.75 -17.64
CA PRO A 107 -4.20 -3.69 -18.60
C PRO A 107 -4.55 -2.36 -17.93
N ASN A 108 -3.92 -1.28 -18.39
CA ASN A 108 -4.04 0.06 -17.83
C ASN A 108 -3.62 0.15 -16.35
N HIS A 109 -2.67 -0.67 -15.88
CA HIS A 109 -2.16 -0.68 -14.51
C HIS A 109 -1.93 0.73 -13.94
N LEU A 110 -1.21 1.61 -14.64
CA LEU A 110 -0.95 2.96 -14.16
C LEU A 110 -2.23 3.80 -13.96
N LEU A 111 -3.22 3.65 -14.84
CA LEU A 111 -4.51 4.32 -14.68
C LEU A 111 -5.26 3.78 -13.47
N ARG A 112 -5.25 2.46 -13.27
CA ARG A 112 -5.86 1.80 -12.10
C ARG A 112 -5.19 2.22 -10.81
N PHE A 113 -3.85 2.20 -10.78
CA PHE A 113 -3.04 2.62 -9.64
C PHE A 113 -3.36 4.07 -9.21
N HIS A 114 -3.53 4.97 -10.17
CA HIS A 114 -3.88 6.37 -9.88
C HIS A 114 -5.40 6.64 -9.79
N GLY A 115 -6.25 5.63 -9.95
CA GLY A 115 -7.71 5.82 -9.97
C GLY A 115 -8.21 6.68 -11.13
N VAL A 116 -7.43 6.79 -12.22
CA VAL A 116 -7.79 7.57 -13.40
C VAL A 116 -8.73 6.75 -14.28
N VAL A 117 -9.96 7.24 -14.43
CA VAL A 117 -10.96 6.66 -15.33
C VAL A 117 -10.88 7.32 -16.70
N ARG A 118 -11.03 6.53 -17.77
CA ARG A 118 -11.22 7.11 -19.11
C ARG A 118 -12.61 7.76 -19.15
N PRO A 119 -12.75 8.96 -19.75
CA PRO A 119 -14.06 9.54 -19.99
C PRO A 119 -14.90 8.59 -20.85
N VAL A 120 -16.18 8.48 -20.53
CA VAL A 120 -17.19 7.78 -21.34
C VAL A 120 -17.77 8.75 -22.36
#